data_AF-A0A255G0Q6-F1
#
_entry.id   AF-A0A255G0Q6-F1
#
_cell.length_a   1.000
_cell.length_b   1.000
_cell.length_c   1.000
_cell.angle_alpha   90.00
_cell.angle_beta   90.00
_cell.angle_gamma   90.00
#
_symmetry.space_group_name_H-M   'P 1'
#
loop_
_entity.id
_entity.type
_entity.pdbx_description
1 polymer ?
#
loop_
_entity_poly.entity_id
_entity_poly.type
_entity_poly.pdbx_seq_one_letter_code
_entity_poly.pdbx_strand_id
1 'polypeptide(L)'
;MPSHDRSSPSTRYSGDVLKPGWQQAGKKQSRELAVERDLVLEDPTTGFCGAVVRWENGVVVLEDRRGKKRSFPLGPGLWLEGEPVNLVVGKKQAPPKALTHTASGSRRGTPTRQAKVALPSRIYVEGRHDAELVEKIWGDDLRHVGVVVEYLGGIDDLPEIVAKFAPEQGRRLGVLADHLVPGSKEQRIADEVARGRYAEWVFVTGHRFIDIWAAIKPERVGLNAWPDIPRGTDWKSGILDHLGLPHRNQTDIAKAWQMLLGKVNSWSDLDPKLLTEVEKLIDFVTLDHQDG
;
A
#
# COMPACT_ATOMS: atom_id res chain seq x y z
N MET A 1 -94.32 50.18 3.99
CA MET A 1 -93.47 50.20 2.78
C MET A 1 -92.08 49.72 3.18
N PRO A 2 -91.47 48.79 2.43
CA PRO A 2 -90.72 47.66 2.99
C PRO A 2 -89.21 47.75 2.73
N SER A 3 -88.42 46.94 3.46
CA SER A 3 -87.29 46.23 2.86
C SER A 3 -86.91 45.01 3.71
N HIS A 4 -87.05 43.85 3.08
CA HIS A 4 -86.42 42.58 3.48
C HIS A 4 -84.90 42.69 3.40
N ASP A 5 -84.19 41.95 4.26
CA ASP A 5 -83.10 41.08 3.77
C ASP A 5 -82.83 39.96 4.79
N ARG A 6 -83.45 38.79 4.59
CA ARG A 6 -82.83 37.52 4.14
C ARG A 6 -81.62 37.05 4.94
N SER A 7 -81.88 36.00 5.71
CA SER A 7 -80.93 34.95 6.10
C SER A 7 -79.99 34.55 4.97
N SER A 8 -78.68 34.61 5.21
CA SER A 8 -77.67 33.96 4.38
C SER A 8 -77.23 32.63 5.02
N PRO A 9 -77.31 31.49 4.31
CA PRO A 9 -76.92 30.19 4.81
C PRO A 9 -75.42 29.91 4.60
N SER A 10 -74.86 29.15 5.54
CA SER A 10 -73.70 28.25 5.40
C SER A 10 -72.48 28.73 4.61
N THR A 11 -71.39 29.01 5.32
CA THR A 11 -70.03 28.89 4.74
C THR A 11 -69.31 27.74 5.45
N ARG A 12 -69.62 26.50 5.03
CA ARG A 12 -68.86 25.28 5.36
C ARG A 12 -67.68 25.05 4.39
N TYR A 13 -67.04 26.10 3.91
CA TYR A 13 -65.82 25.97 3.11
C TYR A 13 -64.90 27.15 3.42
N SER A 14 -64.27 27.12 4.61
CA SER A 14 -63.08 27.92 4.89
C SER A 14 -61.85 27.14 4.39
N GLY A 15 -61.54 27.33 3.11
CA GLY A 15 -60.36 26.76 2.49
C GLY A 15 -60.24 27.28 1.07
N ASP A 16 -59.38 28.28 0.87
CA ASP A 16 -58.98 28.78 -0.44
C ASP A 16 -58.39 27.63 -1.28
N VAL A 17 -59.20 27.11 -2.21
CA VAL A 17 -58.89 25.97 -3.09
C VAL A 17 -57.94 26.33 -4.24
N LEU A 18 -57.41 27.56 -4.27
CA LEU A 18 -56.53 28.04 -5.35
C LEU A 18 -55.10 28.37 -4.90
N LYS A 19 -54.68 28.01 -3.67
CA LYS A 19 -53.26 28.15 -3.27
C LYS A 19 -52.34 27.27 -4.14
N PRO A 20 -51.34 27.83 -4.86
CA PRO A 20 -50.36 27.02 -5.56
C PRO A 20 -49.58 26.15 -4.56
N GLY A 21 -49.43 24.85 -4.84
CA GLY A 21 -48.60 23.94 -4.02
C GLY A 21 -49.34 22.85 -3.23
N TRP A 22 -50.68 22.86 -3.14
CA TRP A 22 -51.43 21.77 -2.47
C TRP A 22 -51.24 20.39 -3.14
N GLN A 23 -50.92 20.38 -4.44
CA GLN A 23 -50.61 19.16 -5.21
C GLN A 23 -49.23 18.55 -4.86
N GLN A 24 -48.38 19.26 -4.12
CA GLN A 24 -47.08 18.79 -3.66
C GLN A 24 -47.03 18.53 -2.15
N ALA A 25 -48.02 19.02 -1.40
CA ALA A 25 -48.17 18.80 0.04
C ALA A 25 -48.52 17.33 0.32
N GLY A 26 -47.50 16.48 0.47
CA GLY A 26 -47.63 15.04 0.76
C GLY A 26 -46.80 14.11 -0.12
N LYS A 27 -46.06 14.62 -1.12
CA LYS A 27 -45.14 13.78 -1.91
C LYS A 27 -43.87 13.48 -1.09
N LYS A 28 -43.65 12.20 -0.76
CA LYS A 28 -42.35 11.73 -0.25
C LYS A 28 -41.27 12.06 -1.27
N GLN A 29 -40.33 12.92 -0.91
CA GLN A 29 -39.20 13.28 -1.79
C GLN A 29 -38.26 12.08 -1.90
N SER A 30 -38.05 11.61 -3.13
CA SER A 30 -37.08 10.55 -3.39
C SER A 30 -35.68 11.03 -3.01
N ARG A 31 -35.02 10.31 -2.10
CA ARG A 31 -33.60 10.55 -1.80
C ARG A 31 -32.73 10.00 -2.93
N GLU A 32 -31.62 10.68 -3.25
CA GLU A 32 -30.60 10.10 -4.12
C GLU A 32 -29.99 8.86 -3.44
N LEU A 33 -29.92 7.77 -4.19
CA LEU A 33 -29.30 6.52 -3.74
C LEU A 33 -28.29 6.09 -4.80
N ALA A 34 -27.02 5.91 -4.42
CA ALA A 34 -26.04 5.34 -5.32
C ALA A 34 -26.38 3.87 -5.59
N VAL A 35 -26.41 3.47 -6.86
CA VAL A 35 -26.58 2.06 -7.22
C VAL A 35 -25.34 1.27 -6.78
N GLU A 36 -25.59 0.24 -5.97
CA GLU A 36 -24.59 -0.71 -5.50
C GLU A 36 -25.10 -2.12 -5.77
N ARG A 37 -24.16 -3.06 -5.90
CA ARG A 37 -24.49 -4.48 -6.07
C ARG A 37 -25.18 -4.99 -4.81
N ASP A 38 -26.11 -5.93 -5.00
CA ASP A 38 -26.87 -6.60 -3.94
C ASP A 38 -27.87 -5.71 -3.18
N LEU A 39 -28.03 -4.42 -3.55
CA LEU A 39 -29.16 -3.61 -3.09
C LEU A 39 -30.48 -4.24 -3.53
N VAL A 40 -31.40 -4.46 -2.60
CA VAL A 40 -32.72 -4.99 -2.90
C VAL A 40 -33.69 -3.84 -3.15
N LEU A 41 -34.23 -3.78 -4.36
CA LEU A 41 -35.12 -2.71 -4.81
C LEU A 41 -36.47 -3.28 -5.23
N GLU A 42 -37.51 -2.50 -5.01
CA GLU A 42 -38.89 -2.81 -5.36
C GLU A 42 -39.41 -1.86 -6.45
N ASP A 43 -40.04 -2.40 -7.48
CA ASP A 43 -40.86 -1.64 -8.41
C ASP A 43 -42.32 -1.64 -7.93
N PRO A 44 -42.84 -0.51 -7.41
CA PRO A 44 -44.20 -0.44 -6.87
C PRO A 44 -45.28 -0.60 -7.97
N THR A 45 -44.92 -0.46 -9.24
CA THR A 45 -45.87 -0.58 -10.36
C THR A 45 -46.18 -2.04 -10.66
N THR A 46 -45.16 -2.90 -10.66
CA THR A 46 -45.30 -4.32 -11.01
C THR A 46 -45.20 -5.26 -9.81
N GLY A 47 -44.86 -4.73 -8.63
CA GLY A 47 -44.60 -5.51 -7.42
C GLY A 47 -43.33 -6.37 -7.51
N PHE A 48 -42.45 -6.07 -8.46
CA PHE A 48 -41.22 -6.83 -8.65
C PHE A 48 -40.16 -6.40 -7.64
N CYS A 49 -39.61 -7.35 -6.88
CA CYS A 49 -38.58 -7.13 -5.87
C CYS A 49 -37.36 -8.01 -6.16
N GLY A 50 -36.18 -7.40 -6.25
CA GLY A 50 -34.94 -8.12 -6.59
C GLY A 50 -33.68 -7.35 -6.23
N ALA A 51 -32.56 -8.08 -6.18
CA ALA A 51 -31.24 -7.56 -5.86
C ALA A 51 -30.54 -7.02 -7.12
N VAL A 52 -29.82 -5.90 -7.00
CA VAL A 52 -29.02 -5.34 -8.09
C VAL A 52 -27.87 -6.29 -8.44
N VAL A 53 -27.89 -6.84 -9.65
CA VAL A 53 -26.83 -7.74 -10.14
C VAL A 53 -25.87 -7.05 -11.11
N ARG A 54 -26.32 -6.00 -11.80
CA ARG A 54 -25.49 -5.14 -12.65
C ARG A 54 -26.22 -3.83 -12.99
N TRP A 55 -25.47 -2.83 -13.43
CA TRP A 55 -26.02 -1.63 -14.06
C TRP A 55 -25.06 -1.15 -15.15
N GLU A 56 -25.62 -0.70 -16.26
CA GLU A 56 -24.87 -0.21 -17.42
C GLU A 56 -25.75 0.70 -18.26
N ASN A 57 -25.17 1.70 -18.93
CA ASN A 57 -25.85 2.54 -19.93
C ASN A 57 -27.20 3.11 -19.49
N GLY A 58 -27.31 3.57 -18.24
CA GLY A 58 -28.55 4.17 -17.72
C GLY A 58 -29.60 3.16 -17.24
N VAL A 59 -29.25 1.87 -17.15
CA VAL A 59 -30.15 0.79 -16.75
C VAL A 59 -29.57 0.02 -15.57
N VAL A 60 -30.42 -0.38 -14.61
CA VAL A 60 -30.11 -1.32 -13.54
C VAL A 60 -30.84 -2.64 -13.78
N VAL A 61 -30.18 -3.76 -13.49
CA VAL A 61 -30.77 -5.09 -13.59
C VAL A 61 -30.95 -5.67 -12.19
N LEU A 62 -32.19 -6.04 -11.89
CA LEU A 62 -32.59 -6.68 -10.64
C LEU A 62 -32.85 -8.17 -10.87
N GLU A 63 -32.42 -9.01 -9.94
CA GLU A 63 -32.68 -10.46 -9.91
C GLU A 63 -33.53 -10.83 -8.69
N ASP A 64 -34.66 -11.51 -8.90
CA ASP A 64 -35.49 -11.98 -7.79
C ASP A 64 -34.96 -13.29 -7.19
N ARG A 65 -35.56 -13.73 -6.07
CA ARG A 65 -35.18 -14.98 -5.38
C ARG A 65 -35.31 -16.26 -6.21
N ARG A 66 -36.02 -16.20 -7.35
CA ARG A 66 -36.23 -17.33 -8.28
C ARG A 66 -35.31 -17.21 -9.51
N GLY A 67 -34.37 -16.27 -9.50
CA GLY A 67 -33.40 -16.03 -10.57
C GLY A 67 -33.97 -15.26 -11.77
N LYS A 68 -35.19 -14.71 -11.68
CA LYS A 68 -35.78 -13.93 -12.76
C LYS A 68 -35.16 -12.54 -12.78
N LYS A 69 -34.64 -12.14 -13.95
CA LYS A 69 -34.01 -10.82 -14.15
C LYS A 69 -34.95 -9.84 -14.83
N ARG A 70 -34.96 -8.59 -14.36
CA ARG A 70 -35.65 -7.47 -15.03
C ARG A 70 -34.79 -6.22 -15.01
N SER A 71 -34.91 -5.44 -16.08
CA SER A 71 -34.18 -4.19 -16.28
C SER A 71 -35.07 -3.00 -15.99
N PHE A 72 -34.54 -2.01 -15.27
CA PHE A 72 -35.22 -0.77 -14.93
C PHE A 72 -34.31 0.43 -15.27
N PRO A 73 -34.87 1.58 -15.68
CA PRO A 73 -34.06 2.78 -15.86
C PRO A 73 -33.46 3.25 -14.53
N LEU A 74 -32.23 3.75 -14.57
CA LEU A 74 -31.67 4.55 -13.49
C LEU A 74 -32.43 5.88 -13.40
N GLY A 75 -32.62 6.38 -12.18
CA GLY A 75 -33.47 7.53 -11.89
C GLY A 75 -34.57 7.21 -10.87
N PRO A 76 -35.63 8.02 -10.81
CA PRO A 76 -36.74 7.79 -9.89
C PRO A 76 -37.61 6.61 -10.36
N GLY A 77 -38.24 5.90 -9.41
CA GLY A 77 -39.28 4.90 -9.72
C GLY A 77 -39.14 3.57 -8.96
N LEU A 78 -37.99 3.32 -8.35
CA LEU A 78 -37.79 2.17 -7.46
C LEU A 78 -37.87 2.58 -5.99
N TRP A 79 -38.22 1.63 -5.14
CA TRP A 79 -38.28 1.77 -3.69
C TRP A 79 -37.18 0.96 -3.02
N LEU A 80 -36.60 1.51 -1.97
CA LEU A 80 -35.74 0.81 -1.02
C LEU A 80 -36.46 0.77 0.32
N GLU A 81 -36.72 -0.44 0.83
CA GLU A 81 -37.43 -0.63 2.12
C GLU A 81 -38.79 0.10 2.18
N GLY A 82 -39.53 0.12 1.07
CA GLY A 82 -40.84 0.79 1.01
C GLY A 82 -40.79 2.31 0.80
N GLU A 83 -39.59 2.90 0.65
CA GLU A 83 -39.42 4.33 0.44
C GLU A 83 -38.90 4.65 -0.97
N PRO A 84 -39.47 5.65 -1.67
CA PRO A 84 -39.04 6.00 -3.02
C PRO A 84 -37.61 6.52 -3.05
N VAL A 85 -36.82 6.06 -4.03
CA VAL A 85 -35.44 6.51 -4.24
C VAL A 85 -35.22 7.01 -5.67
N ASN A 86 -34.27 7.92 -5.83
CA ASN A 86 -33.73 8.35 -7.11
C ASN A 86 -32.39 7.65 -7.31
N LEU A 87 -32.36 6.57 -8.09
CA LEU A 87 -31.20 5.72 -8.22
C LEU A 87 -30.17 6.35 -9.18
N VAL A 88 -28.99 6.70 -8.67
CA VAL A 88 -27.93 7.37 -9.41
C VAL A 88 -26.68 6.50 -9.52
N VAL A 89 -25.89 6.67 -10.58
CA VAL A 89 -24.55 6.06 -10.63
C VAL A 89 -23.65 6.82 -9.67
N GLY A 90 -23.08 6.13 -8.66
CA GLY A 90 -22.11 6.73 -7.77
C GLY A 90 -20.95 7.37 -8.53
N LYS A 91 -20.44 8.51 -8.06
CA LYS A 91 -19.23 9.12 -8.64
C LYS A 91 -18.10 8.09 -8.55
N LYS A 92 -17.52 7.71 -9.68
CA LYS A 92 -16.27 6.91 -9.69
C LYS A 92 -15.28 7.63 -8.77
N GLN A 93 -14.80 6.95 -7.73
CA GLN A 93 -13.69 7.46 -6.94
C GLN A 93 -12.57 7.81 -7.93
N ALA A 94 -12.07 9.04 -7.86
CA ALA A 94 -10.93 9.43 -8.67
C ALA A 94 -9.81 8.40 -8.45
N PRO A 95 -9.08 8.00 -9.50
CA PRO A 95 -7.92 7.15 -9.30
C PRO A 95 -7.03 7.81 -8.24
N PRO A 96 -6.49 7.05 -7.27
CA PRO A 96 -5.62 7.61 -6.25
C PRO A 96 -4.54 8.44 -6.96
N LYS A 97 -4.30 9.66 -6.46
CA LYS A 97 -3.23 10.52 -7.00
C LYS A 97 -1.97 9.66 -7.12
N ALA A 98 -1.40 9.60 -8.31
CA ALA A 98 -0.16 8.87 -8.53
C ALA A 98 0.86 9.33 -7.49
N LEU A 99 1.47 8.37 -6.79
CA LEU A 99 2.49 8.67 -5.79
C LEU A 99 3.61 9.47 -6.47
N THR A 100 3.94 10.62 -5.90
CA THR A 100 4.98 11.52 -6.42
C THR A 100 6.39 11.09 -6.03
N HIS A 101 6.52 10.17 -5.06
CA HIS A 101 7.79 9.65 -4.57
C HIS A 101 7.79 8.11 -4.50
N THR A 102 8.98 7.51 -4.57
CA THR A 102 9.24 6.10 -4.28
C THR A 102 9.16 5.82 -2.77
N ALA A 103 9.20 4.54 -2.38
CA ALA A 103 9.21 4.16 -0.96
C ALA A 103 10.48 4.63 -0.23
N SER A 104 11.58 4.85 -0.93
CA SER A 104 12.82 5.47 -0.43
C SER A 104 12.76 7.00 -0.33
N GLY A 105 11.73 7.63 -0.91
CA GLY A 105 11.51 9.08 -0.85
C GLY A 105 11.99 9.86 -2.08
N SER A 106 12.64 9.22 -3.05
CA SER A 106 13.03 9.87 -4.31
C SER A 106 11.82 10.30 -5.12
N ARG A 107 11.94 11.42 -5.85
CA ARG A 107 10.89 11.84 -6.78
C ARG A 107 10.76 10.81 -7.89
N ARG A 108 9.55 10.31 -8.09
CA ARG A 108 9.26 9.44 -9.22
C ARG A 108 9.39 10.28 -10.49
N GLY A 109 10.36 9.95 -11.34
CA GLY A 109 10.55 10.61 -12.63
C GLY A 109 9.32 10.46 -13.53
N THR A 110 9.21 11.29 -14.57
CA THR A 110 8.30 11.01 -15.68
C THR A 110 8.60 9.60 -16.20
N PRO A 111 7.58 8.78 -16.55
CA PRO A 111 7.82 7.43 -17.04
C PRO A 111 8.61 7.51 -18.35
N THR A 112 9.94 7.41 -18.26
CA THR A 112 10.82 7.26 -19.40
C THR A 112 10.61 5.84 -19.90
N ARG A 113 10.07 5.75 -21.12
CA ARG A 113 9.66 4.50 -21.79
C ARG A 113 10.84 3.57 -22.15
N GLN A 114 12.06 3.90 -21.74
CA GLN A 114 13.26 3.13 -22.05
C GLN A 114 13.68 2.36 -20.81
N ALA A 115 13.58 1.03 -20.87
CA ALA A 115 14.21 0.16 -19.90
C ALA A 115 15.72 0.40 -19.96
N LYS A 116 16.31 0.92 -18.86
CA LYS A 116 17.77 1.01 -18.77
C LYS A 116 18.35 -0.40 -18.71
N VAL A 117 19.46 -0.61 -19.42
CA VAL A 117 20.26 -1.83 -19.28
C VAL A 117 20.81 -1.88 -17.85
N ALA A 118 20.77 -3.05 -17.23
CA ALA A 118 21.34 -3.23 -15.91
C ALA A 118 22.83 -2.89 -15.94
N LEU A 119 23.28 -2.05 -15.02
CA LEU A 119 24.69 -1.73 -14.83
C LEU A 119 25.48 -3.01 -14.54
N PRO A 120 26.79 -3.05 -14.84
CA PRO A 120 27.65 -4.14 -14.39
C PRO A 120 27.83 -4.16 -12.87
N SER A 121 27.64 -3.03 -12.19
CA SER A 121 27.75 -2.89 -10.73
C SER A 121 26.68 -3.69 -9.96
N ARG A 122 26.99 -4.09 -8.73
CA ARG A 122 26.10 -4.87 -7.85
C ARG A 122 26.12 -4.38 -6.41
N ILE A 123 25.01 -4.60 -5.71
CA ILE A 123 24.96 -4.53 -4.25
C ILE A 123 24.75 -5.94 -3.71
N TYR A 124 25.65 -6.42 -2.85
CA TYR A 124 25.51 -7.68 -2.15
C TYR A 124 25.00 -7.43 -0.74
N VAL A 125 24.04 -8.25 -0.31
CA VAL A 125 23.47 -8.20 1.05
C VAL A 125 23.65 -9.55 1.73
N GLU A 126 23.88 -9.53 3.04
CA GLU A 126 24.21 -10.72 3.81
C GLU A 126 23.06 -11.74 3.87
N GLY A 127 21.84 -11.27 4.18
CA GLY A 127 20.65 -12.08 4.38
C GLY A 127 19.60 -11.98 3.25
N ARG A 128 18.73 -12.98 3.14
CA ARG A 128 17.56 -12.90 2.23
C ARG A 128 16.56 -11.84 2.67
N HIS A 129 16.37 -11.68 3.97
CA HIS A 129 15.46 -10.67 4.52
C HIS A 129 15.97 -9.25 4.21
N ASP A 130 17.27 -9.04 4.22
CA ASP A 130 17.93 -7.81 3.79
C ASP A 130 17.60 -7.51 2.32
N ALA A 131 17.77 -8.49 1.45
CA ALA A 131 17.43 -8.36 0.02
C ALA A 131 15.96 -7.99 -0.17
N GLU A 132 15.05 -8.66 0.55
CA GLU A 132 13.61 -8.40 0.46
C GLU A 132 13.23 -7.01 0.99
N LEU A 133 13.86 -6.54 2.08
CA LEU A 133 13.63 -5.20 2.60
C LEU A 133 14.19 -4.14 1.67
N VAL A 134 15.41 -4.35 1.15
CA VAL A 134 16.05 -3.44 0.21
C VAL A 134 15.22 -3.30 -1.06
N GLU A 135 14.79 -4.43 -1.63
CA GLU A 135 13.91 -4.46 -2.81
C GLU A 135 12.59 -3.72 -2.52
N LYS A 136 11.98 -3.93 -1.36
CA LYS A 136 10.71 -3.28 -1.02
C LYS A 136 10.81 -1.75 -0.97
N ILE A 137 11.91 -1.22 -0.43
CA ILE A 137 12.02 0.22 -0.13
C ILE A 137 12.78 0.98 -1.22
N TRP A 138 13.86 0.41 -1.76
CA TRP A 138 14.71 1.05 -2.76
C TRP A 138 14.64 0.39 -4.14
N GLY A 139 13.84 -0.66 -4.34
CA GLY A 139 13.78 -1.38 -5.62
C GLY A 139 13.43 -0.48 -6.80
N ASP A 140 12.52 0.49 -6.63
CA ASP A 140 12.16 1.45 -7.68
C ASP A 140 13.37 2.31 -8.10
N ASP A 141 14.15 2.77 -7.14
CA ASP A 141 15.36 3.57 -7.35
C ASP A 141 16.47 2.75 -7.99
N LEU A 142 16.70 1.53 -7.48
CA LEU A 142 17.68 0.59 -8.01
C LEU A 142 17.38 0.21 -9.46
N ARG A 143 16.11 -0.03 -9.80
CA ARG A 143 15.66 -0.22 -11.19
C ARG A 143 15.88 1.03 -12.05
N HIS A 144 15.69 2.22 -11.48
CA HIS A 144 15.91 3.48 -12.19
C HIS A 144 17.38 3.70 -12.56
N VAL A 145 18.31 3.24 -11.72
CA VAL A 145 19.75 3.32 -12.00
C VAL A 145 20.33 2.05 -12.63
N GLY A 146 19.57 0.96 -12.70
CA GLY A 146 20.00 -0.32 -13.28
C GLY A 146 20.88 -1.17 -12.36
N VAL A 147 20.84 -0.95 -11.04
CA VAL A 147 21.64 -1.72 -10.07
C VAL A 147 20.83 -2.94 -9.60
N VAL A 148 21.50 -4.08 -9.48
CA VAL A 148 20.91 -5.33 -8.99
C VAL A 148 21.43 -5.64 -7.59
N VAL A 149 20.52 -6.13 -6.73
CA VAL A 149 20.83 -6.62 -5.39
C VAL A 149 20.90 -8.15 -5.41
N GLU A 150 21.97 -8.72 -4.88
CA GLU A 150 22.18 -10.17 -4.79
C GLU A 150 22.49 -10.61 -3.36
N TYR A 151 22.13 -11.85 -3.03
CA TYR A 151 22.34 -12.44 -1.71
C TYR A 151 23.72 -13.10 -1.63
N LEU A 152 24.52 -12.70 -0.63
CA LEU A 152 25.90 -13.16 -0.41
C LEU A 152 25.97 -14.52 0.30
N GLY A 153 25.10 -14.75 1.29
CA GLY A 153 25.13 -15.97 2.10
C GLY A 153 26.00 -15.93 3.36
N GLY A 154 26.50 -14.75 3.73
CA GLY A 154 27.37 -14.51 4.89
C GLY A 154 28.64 -13.76 4.49
N ILE A 155 29.16 -12.88 5.36
CA ILE A 155 30.33 -12.05 5.04
C ILE A 155 31.66 -12.83 4.98
N ASP A 156 31.70 -14.08 5.49
CA ASP A 156 32.93 -14.85 5.67
C ASP A 156 33.74 -15.06 4.39
N ASP A 157 33.05 -15.31 3.27
CA ASP A 157 33.68 -15.57 1.98
C ASP A 157 33.88 -14.29 1.15
N LEU A 158 33.66 -13.11 1.75
CA LEU A 158 33.66 -11.84 1.03
C LEU A 158 34.98 -11.58 0.26
N PRO A 159 36.19 -11.83 0.80
CA PRO A 159 37.43 -11.63 0.03
C PRO A 159 37.49 -12.47 -1.25
N GLU A 160 37.04 -13.73 -1.20
CA GLU A 160 36.99 -14.62 -2.38
C GLU A 160 35.92 -14.17 -3.36
N ILE A 161 34.75 -13.76 -2.86
CA ILE A 161 33.65 -13.24 -3.67
C ILE A 161 34.07 -11.96 -4.40
N VAL A 162 34.75 -11.04 -3.72
CA VAL A 162 35.32 -9.83 -4.33
C VAL A 162 36.31 -10.21 -5.42
N ALA A 163 37.20 -11.18 -5.17
CA ALA A 163 38.16 -11.63 -6.18
C ALA A 163 37.49 -12.26 -7.41
N LYS A 164 36.45 -13.07 -7.22
CA LYS A 164 35.65 -13.68 -8.30
C LYS A 164 34.84 -12.66 -9.05
N PHE A 165 34.25 -11.69 -8.34
CA PHE A 165 33.53 -10.61 -8.97
C PHE A 165 34.50 -9.82 -9.84
N ALA A 166 35.74 -9.55 -9.40
CA ALA A 166 36.72 -8.69 -10.07
C ALA A 166 36.21 -7.27 -10.34
N PRO A 167 35.92 -6.47 -9.29
CA PRO A 167 35.49 -5.09 -9.41
C PRO A 167 36.48 -4.22 -10.17
N GLU A 168 35.97 -3.27 -10.96
CA GLU A 168 36.76 -2.32 -11.73
C GLU A 168 35.93 -1.05 -12.01
N GLN A 169 36.54 -0.07 -12.68
CA GLN A 169 35.82 1.13 -13.11
C GLN A 169 34.62 0.79 -13.99
N GLY A 170 33.45 1.34 -13.66
CA GLY A 170 32.18 1.02 -14.31
C GLY A 170 31.52 -0.27 -13.82
N ARG A 171 32.18 -1.02 -12.93
CA ARG A 171 31.72 -2.29 -12.38
C ARG A 171 32.08 -2.41 -10.89
N ARG A 172 31.42 -1.57 -10.10
CA ARG A 172 31.63 -1.46 -8.65
C ARG A 172 30.83 -2.50 -7.87
N LEU A 173 31.34 -2.88 -6.71
CA LEU A 173 30.67 -3.78 -5.79
C LEU A 173 30.40 -3.06 -4.45
N GLY A 174 29.13 -2.85 -4.15
CA GLY A 174 28.67 -2.45 -2.83
C GLY A 174 28.32 -3.68 -2.00
N VAL A 175 28.59 -3.64 -0.68
CA VAL A 175 28.21 -4.70 0.25
C VAL A 175 27.52 -4.08 1.46
N LEU A 176 26.33 -4.58 1.80
CA LEU A 176 25.62 -4.27 3.03
C LEU A 176 25.73 -5.48 3.99
N ALA A 177 26.58 -5.35 4.98
CA ALA A 177 26.81 -6.34 6.03
C ALA A 177 25.84 -6.14 7.21
N ASP A 178 25.48 -7.24 7.87
CA ASP A 178 24.87 -7.16 9.19
C ASP A 178 25.94 -6.94 10.26
N HIS A 179 25.49 -6.58 11.47
CA HIS A 179 26.31 -6.41 12.67
C HIS A 179 27.68 -5.72 12.49
N LEU A 180 27.78 -4.75 11.57
CA LEU A 180 29.03 -4.07 11.26
C LEU A 180 29.33 -3.04 12.36
N VAL A 181 30.02 -3.49 13.41
CA VAL A 181 30.34 -2.70 14.60
C VAL A 181 31.83 -2.79 14.94
N PRO A 182 32.41 -1.78 15.62
CA PRO A 182 33.82 -1.79 15.97
C PRO A 182 34.27 -3.05 16.72
N GLY A 183 35.31 -3.70 16.21
CA GLY A 183 35.90 -4.90 16.81
C GLY A 183 35.17 -6.21 16.46
N SER A 184 34.08 -6.17 15.71
CA SER A 184 33.36 -7.36 15.24
C SER A 184 34.17 -8.16 14.21
N LYS A 185 33.70 -9.36 13.88
CA LYS A 185 34.34 -10.18 12.84
C LYS A 185 34.08 -9.58 11.45
N GLU A 186 32.87 -9.07 11.26
CA GLU A 186 32.37 -8.41 10.06
C GLU A 186 33.23 -7.19 9.75
N GLN A 187 33.55 -6.36 10.76
CA GLN A 187 34.46 -5.22 10.59
C GLN A 187 35.86 -5.65 10.15
N ARG A 188 36.42 -6.72 10.73
CA ARG A 188 37.75 -7.21 10.35
C ARG A 188 37.80 -7.66 8.89
N ILE A 189 36.74 -8.32 8.42
CA ILE A 189 36.62 -8.76 7.02
C ILE A 189 36.44 -7.56 6.09
N ALA A 190 35.60 -6.59 6.46
CA ALA A 190 35.46 -5.34 5.71
C ALA A 190 36.81 -4.60 5.58
N ASP A 191 37.57 -4.52 6.68
CA ASP A 191 38.89 -3.89 6.69
C ASP A 191 39.91 -4.64 5.83
N GLU A 192 39.81 -5.98 5.73
CA GLU A 192 40.65 -6.79 4.85
C GLU A 192 40.37 -6.45 3.38
N VAL A 193 39.09 -6.41 2.99
CA VAL A 193 38.67 -6.03 1.63
C VAL A 193 39.10 -4.61 1.28
N ALA A 194 38.98 -3.67 2.23
CA ALA A 194 39.41 -2.28 2.07
C ALA A 194 40.93 -2.10 1.93
N ARG A 195 41.73 -3.11 2.31
CA ARG A 195 43.18 -3.15 2.09
C ARG A 195 43.59 -3.99 0.89
N GLY A 196 42.63 -4.64 0.24
CA GLY A 196 42.84 -5.51 -0.91
C GLY A 196 43.07 -4.74 -2.21
N ARG A 197 43.44 -5.47 -3.26
CA ARG A 197 43.70 -4.91 -4.61
C ARG A 197 42.50 -4.23 -5.28
N TYR A 198 41.29 -4.47 -4.79
CA TYR A 198 40.04 -3.94 -5.35
C TYR A 198 39.44 -2.81 -4.51
N ALA A 199 40.17 -2.31 -3.50
CA ALA A 199 39.66 -1.35 -2.52
C ALA A 199 39.02 -0.09 -3.12
N GLU A 200 39.47 0.35 -4.30
CA GLU A 200 38.91 1.52 -4.99
C GLU A 200 37.49 1.29 -5.55
N TRP A 201 37.16 0.04 -5.88
CA TRP A 201 35.93 -0.36 -6.57
C TRP A 201 35.01 -1.22 -5.69
N VAL A 202 35.36 -1.40 -4.41
CA VAL A 202 34.54 -2.08 -3.40
C VAL A 202 34.24 -1.17 -2.24
N PHE A 203 32.98 -1.12 -1.84
CA PHE A 203 32.57 -0.41 -0.63
C PHE A 203 31.75 -1.33 0.25
N VAL A 204 32.27 -1.60 1.45
CA VAL A 204 31.58 -2.39 2.48
C VAL A 204 31.06 -1.43 3.54
N THR A 205 29.76 -1.44 3.73
CA THR A 205 29.09 -0.79 4.87
C THR A 205 28.05 -1.75 5.44
N GLY A 206 27.31 -1.34 6.45
CA GLY A 206 26.40 -2.23 7.15
C GLY A 206 25.64 -1.57 8.26
N HIS A 207 24.76 -2.34 8.89
CA HIS A 207 23.99 -1.86 10.03
C HIS A 207 24.49 -2.46 11.34
N ARG A 208 24.28 -1.73 12.43
CA ARG A 208 24.67 -2.17 13.79
C ARG A 208 23.86 -3.34 14.35
N PHE A 209 22.76 -3.69 13.68
CA PHE A 209 21.82 -4.68 14.20
C PHE A 209 22.34 -6.09 14.05
N ILE A 210 21.95 -6.95 14.99
CA ILE A 210 22.19 -8.40 14.92
C ILE A 210 21.43 -9.01 13.72
N ASP A 211 20.27 -8.44 13.40
CA ASP A 211 19.45 -8.87 12.26
C ASP A 211 18.66 -7.67 11.70
N ILE A 212 18.41 -7.69 10.40
CA ILE A 212 17.69 -6.62 9.68
C ILE A 212 16.29 -6.34 10.23
N TRP A 213 15.65 -7.31 10.89
CA TRP A 213 14.35 -7.10 11.54
C TRP A 213 14.39 -5.92 12.53
N ALA A 214 15.50 -5.75 13.26
CA ALA A 214 15.67 -4.66 14.22
C ALA A 214 15.84 -3.28 13.56
N ALA A 215 16.07 -3.23 12.23
CA ALA A 215 16.06 -1.98 11.49
C ALA A 215 14.64 -1.44 11.25
N ILE A 216 13.60 -2.25 11.43
CA ILE A 216 12.22 -1.79 11.42
C ILE A 216 11.95 -1.04 12.73
N LYS A 217 11.35 0.15 12.63
CA LYS A 217 10.96 0.93 13.82
C LYS A 217 10.00 0.11 14.72
N PRO A 218 10.26 -0.02 16.03
CA PRO A 218 9.44 -0.81 16.94
C PRO A 218 7.95 -0.45 16.91
N GLU A 219 7.63 0.83 16.69
CA GLU A 219 6.27 1.34 16.68
C GLU A 219 5.44 0.73 15.53
N ARG A 220 6.08 0.28 14.45
CA ARG A 220 5.42 -0.40 13.32
C ARG A 220 4.79 -1.72 13.70
N VAL A 221 5.26 -2.31 14.80
CA VAL A 221 4.82 -3.60 15.32
C VAL A 221 4.19 -3.48 16.70
N GLY A 222 3.85 -2.25 17.11
CA GLY A 222 3.19 -1.99 18.40
C GLY A 222 4.12 -2.08 19.61
N LEU A 223 5.44 -1.98 19.40
CA LEU A 223 6.44 -1.96 20.47
C LEU A 223 6.94 -0.54 20.71
N ASN A 224 7.33 -0.25 21.96
CA ASN A 224 8.06 0.97 22.29
C ASN A 224 9.56 0.84 22.01
N ALA A 225 10.09 -0.38 22.12
CA ALA A 225 11.46 -0.75 21.82
C ALA A 225 11.51 -2.24 21.46
N TRP A 226 12.49 -2.65 20.66
CA TRP A 226 12.77 -4.07 20.48
C TRP A 226 13.23 -4.69 21.81
N PRO A 227 12.77 -5.90 22.18
CA PRO A 227 13.19 -6.55 23.40
C PRO A 227 14.65 -6.99 23.32
N ASP A 228 15.34 -6.90 24.46
CA ASP A 228 16.70 -7.41 24.60
C ASP A 228 16.67 -8.95 24.69
N ILE A 229 17.23 -9.61 23.68
CA ILE A 229 17.31 -11.08 23.65
C ILE A 229 18.60 -11.54 24.33
N PRO A 230 18.53 -12.42 25.36
CA PRO A 230 19.71 -12.94 26.02
C PRO A 230 20.68 -13.63 25.05
N ARG A 231 21.98 -13.51 25.34
CA ARG A 231 23.01 -14.22 24.58
C ARG A 231 22.80 -15.73 24.68
N GLY A 232 23.02 -16.43 23.57
CA GLY A 232 22.83 -17.88 23.46
C GLY A 232 21.42 -18.30 23.07
N THR A 233 20.46 -17.37 23.03
CA THR A 233 19.15 -17.59 22.42
C THR A 233 19.20 -17.18 20.96
N ASP A 234 18.57 -17.97 20.07
CA ASP A 234 18.36 -17.53 18.68
C ASP A 234 17.56 -16.23 18.69
N TRP A 235 18.12 -15.20 18.05
CA TRP A 235 17.58 -13.85 18.17
C TRP A 235 16.17 -13.75 17.58
N LYS A 236 15.92 -14.37 16.41
CA LYS A 236 14.60 -14.33 15.76
C LYS A 236 13.55 -15.07 16.59
N SER A 237 13.85 -16.27 17.07
CA SER A 237 12.95 -17.00 17.97
C SER A 237 12.67 -16.22 19.25
N GLY A 238 13.68 -15.57 19.85
CA GLY A 238 13.50 -14.74 21.05
C GLY A 238 12.60 -13.52 20.81
N ILE A 239 12.74 -12.85 19.67
CA ILE A 239 11.84 -11.75 19.27
C ILE A 239 10.40 -12.25 19.13
N LEU A 240 10.21 -13.38 18.44
CA LEU A 240 8.87 -13.92 18.22
C LEU A 240 8.19 -14.38 19.50
N ASP A 241 8.95 -14.95 20.43
CA ASP A 241 8.44 -15.31 21.76
C ASP A 241 7.92 -14.07 22.52
N HIS A 242 8.68 -12.96 22.52
CA HIS A 242 8.23 -11.69 23.10
C HIS A 242 7.00 -11.11 22.42
N LEU A 243 6.86 -11.31 21.10
CA LEU A 243 5.70 -10.89 20.33
C LEU A 243 4.50 -11.85 20.49
N GLY A 244 4.64 -12.96 21.23
CA GLY A 244 3.61 -13.98 21.37
C GLY A 244 3.30 -14.73 20.07
N LEU A 245 4.27 -14.78 19.15
CA LEU A 245 4.14 -15.40 17.83
C LEU A 245 4.72 -16.82 17.80
N PRO A 246 4.19 -17.70 16.93
CA PRO A 246 4.81 -18.98 16.65
C PRO A 246 6.27 -18.83 16.21
N HIS A 247 7.15 -19.71 16.69
CA HIS A 247 8.60 -19.67 16.42
C HIS A 247 9.25 -21.05 16.42
N ARG A 248 8.49 -22.10 16.08
CA ARG A 248 8.94 -23.50 16.24
C ARG A 248 9.81 -24.00 15.09
N ASN A 249 9.70 -23.37 13.93
CA ASN A 249 10.37 -23.80 12.71
C ASN A 249 10.54 -22.63 11.73
N GLN A 250 11.27 -22.88 10.63
CA GLN A 250 11.55 -21.90 9.60
C GLN A 250 10.28 -21.32 8.94
N THR A 251 9.20 -22.09 8.84
CA THR A 251 7.92 -21.60 8.29
C THR A 251 7.31 -20.53 9.18
N ASP A 252 7.40 -20.68 10.50
CA ASP A 252 6.94 -19.67 11.44
C ASP A 252 7.78 -18.38 11.32
N ILE A 253 9.11 -18.51 11.21
CA ILE A 253 10.03 -17.38 10.99
C ILE A 253 9.67 -16.64 9.68
N ALA A 254 9.45 -17.38 8.59
CA ALA A 254 9.11 -16.78 7.29
C ALA A 254 7.76 -16.05 7.33
N LYS A 255 6.74 -16.63 7.98
CA LYS A 255 5.43 -15.97 8.15
C LYS A 255 5.56 -14.68 8.96
N ALA A 256 6.32 -14.72 10.04
CA ALA A 256 6.53 -13.53 10.86
C ALA A 256 7.31 -12.46 10.09
N TRP A 257 8.33 -12.83 9.31
CA TRP A 257 9.03 -11.89 8.43
C TRP A 257 8.07 -11.20 7.45
N GLN A 258 7.21 -11.97 6.76
CA GLN A 258 6.24 -11.39 5.83
C GLN A 258 5.26 -10.43 6.53
N MET A 259 4.86 -10.74 7.77
CA MET A 259 4.05 -9.85 8.59
C MET A 259 4.79 -8.54 8.92
N LEU A 260 6.04 -8.64 9.38
CA LEU A 260 6.89 -7.49 9.73
C LEU A 260 7.15 -6.61 8.49
N LEU A 261 7.61 -7.23 7.40
CA LEU A 261 7.84 -6.57 6.12
C LEU A 261 6.56 -5.86 5.66
N GLY A 262 5.39 -6.49 5.79
CA GLY A 262 4.07 -5.91 5.49
C GLY A 262 3.73 -4.63 6.26
N LYS A 263 4.36 -4.38 7.42
CA LYS A 263 4.18 -3.14 8.20
C LYS A 263 5.08 -1.99 7.76
N VAL A 264 6.10 -2.25 6.94
CA VAL A 264 7.00 -1.24 6.37
C VAL A 264 6.43 -0.76 5.05
N ASN A 265 6.19 0.54 4.90
CA ASN A 265 5.67 1.12 3.65
C ASN A 265 6.64 2.10 3.00
N SER A 266 7.53 2.71 3.79
CA SER A 266 8.53 3.66 3.31
C SER A 266 9.76 3.66 4.19
N TRP A 267 10.82 4.32 3.73
CA TRP A 267 12.05 4.57 4.49
C TRP A 267 11.79 5.15 5.89
N SER A 268 10.71 5.92 6.05
CA SER A 268 10.36 6.55 7.33
C SER A 268 9.95 5.55 8.42
N ASP A 269 9.67 4.30 8.04
CA ASP A 269 9.36 3.20 8.94
C ASP A 269 10.61 2.43 9.40
N LEU A 270 11.81 2.86 8.98
CA LEU A 270 13.09 2.21 9.27
C LEU A 270 14.02 3.09 10.11
N ASP A 271 15.04 2.46 10.70
CA ASP A 271 16.14 3.15 11.37
C ASP A 271 16.85 4.09 10.38
N PRO A 272 16.99 5.40 10.71
CA PRO A 272 17.59 6.36 9.79
C PRO A 272 19.03 6.03 9.38
N LYS A 273 19.80 5.30 10.22
CA LYS A 273 21.17 4.94 9.85
C LYS A 273 21.19 3.90 8.75
N LEU A 274 20.23 2.96 8.70
CA LEU A 274 20.14 2.01 7.59
C LEU A 274 19.92 2.75 6.27
N LEU A 275 19.04 3.76 6.26
CA LEU A 275 18.83 4.59 5.08
C LEU A 275 20.13 5.22 4.61
N THR A 276 20.88 5.86 5.52
CA THR A 276 22.16 6.48 5.21
C THR A 276 23.16 5.49 4.60
N GLU A 277 23.25 4.26 5.11
CA GLU A 277 24.18 3.27 4.58
C GLU A 277 23.76 2.73 3.20
N VAL A 278 22.46 2.53 2.97
CA VAL A 278 21.95 2.13 1.65
C VAL A 278 22.13 3.25 0.61
N GLU A 279 21.91 4.50 0.98
CA GLU A 279 22.15 5.66 0.10
C GLU A 279 23.62 5.74 -0.32
N LYS A 280 24.56 5.65 0.64
CA LYS A 280 26.01 5.61 0.32
C LYS A 280 26.36 4.46 -0.63
N LEU A 281 25.74 3.29 -0.47
CA LEU A 281 25.95 2.15 -1.36
C LEU A 281 25.47 2.46 -2.78
N ILE A 282 24.26 3.02 -2.92
CA ILE A 282 23.70 3.40 -4.23
C ILE A 282 24.59 4.44 -4.91
N ASP A 283 24.99 5.49 -4.18
CA ASP A 283 25.89 6.53 -4.69
C ASP A 283 27.22 5.92 -5.15
N PHE A 284 27.81 5.04 -4.33
CA PHE A 284 29.06 4.38 -4.66
C PHE A 284 28.96 3.55 -5.94
N VAL A 285 27.98 2.65 -6.04
CA VAL A 285 27.88 1.71 -7.17
C VAL A 285 27.47 2.38 -8.49
N THR A 286 26.94 3.60 -8.42
CA THR A 286 26.54 4.41 -9.58
C THR A 286 27.56 5.48 -9.96
N LEU A 287 28.61 5.69 -9.16
CA LEU A 287 29.56 6.80 -9.30
C LEU A 287 30.13 6.97 -10.72
N ASP A 288 30.46 5.89 -11.41
CA ASP A 288 31.07 5.94 -12.75
C ASP A 288 30.03 6.10 -13.88
N HIS A 289 28.74 6.19 -13.54
CA HIS A 289 27.61 6.21 -14.48
C HIS A 289 26.78 7.49 -14.37
N GLN A 290 27.22 8.46 -13.56
CA GLN A 290 26.50 9.73 -13.36
C GLN A 290 26.68 10.74 -14.52
N ASP A 291 27.59 10.48 -15.46
CA ASP A 291 27.92 11.35 -16.60
C ASP A 291 27.47 10.80 -17.97
N GLY A 292 26.35 10.06 -18.02
CA GLY A 292 25.75 9.50 -19.24
C GLY A 292 24.46 10.17 -19.69
#